data_AF-A0A962L7K7-F1
#
_entry.id   AF-A0A962L7K7-F1
#
_cell.length_a   1.000
_cell.length_b   1.000
_cell.length_c   1.000
_cell.angle_alpha   90.00
_cell.angle_beta   90.00
_cell.angle_gamma   90.00
#
_symmetry.space_group_name_H-M   'P 1'
#
loop_
_entity.id
_entity.type
_entity.pdbx_description
1 polymer ?
#
loop_
_entity_poly.entity_id
_entity_poly.type
_entity_poly.pdbx_seq_one_letter_code
_entity_poly.pdbx_strand_id
1 'polypeptide(L)'
;MFDPALFAALCSEDLQRAVRRLERYKRLMGPCRLKIQDGEGSSVACQVEGLPLPPPLWGIAELAVWVGLASSIGPTSNPLV
;
A
#
# COMPACT_ATOMS: atom_id res chain seq x y z
N MET A 1 12.60 -8.39 -9.70
CA MET A 1 11.86 -7.49 -10.62
C MET A 1 11.74 -6.13 -9.93
N PHE A 2 12.05 -5.03 -10.60
CA PHE A 2 11.95 -3.68 -10.02
C PHE A 2 10.52 -3.15 -10.15
N ASP A 3 9.98 -2.58 -9.06
CA ASP A 3 8.66 -1.97 -9.00
C ASP A 3 8.82 -0.46 -8.66
N PRO A 4 8.61 0.45 -9.63
CA PRO A 4 8.76 1.88 -9.39
C PRO A 4 7.73 2.46 -8.41
N ALA A 5 6.55 1.86 -8.29
CA ALA A 5 5.51 2.30 -7.36
C ALA A 5 5.91 1.95 -5.92
N LEU A 6 6.39 0.72 -5.70
CA LEU A 6 6.93 0.28 -4.42
C LEU A 6 8.15 1.10 -4.02
N PHE A 7 9.07 1.37 -4.95
CA PHE A 7 10.22 2.22 -4.69
C PHE A 7 9.80 3.64 -4.30
N ALA A 8 8.89 4.28 -5.04
CA ALA A 8 8.37 5.61 -4.72
C ALA A 8 7.66 5.67 -3.36
N ALA A 9 7.05 4.56 -2.94
CA ALA A 9 6.42 4.43 -1.63
C ALA A 9 7.45 4.30 -0.50
N LEU A 10 8.48 3.47 -0.68
CA LEU A 10 9.59 3.31 0.28
C LEU A 10 10.39 4.61 0.46
N CYS A 11 10.49 5.43 -0.59
CA CYS A 11 11.11 6.76 -0.52
C CYS A 11 10.18 7.86 0.03
N SER A 12 9.00 7.51 0.56
CA SER A 12 8.08 8.51 1.11
C SER A 12 8.35 8.75 2.59
N GLU A 13 8.26 10.01 3.01
CA GLU A 13 8.50 10.43 4.40
C GLU A 13 7.43 9.96 5.39
N ASP A 14 6.23 9.65 4.90
CA ASP A 14 5.07 9.26 5.70
C ASP A 14 4.28 8.18 4.95
N LEU A 15 3.73 7.23 5.70
CA LEU A 15 2.84 6.18 5.23
C LEU A 15 1.66 6.76 4.44
N GLN A 16 1.11 7.90 4.87
CA GLN A 16 0.03 8.57 4.14
C GLN A 16 0.42 8.95 2.71
N ARG A 17 1.65 9.47 2.52
CA ARG A 17 2.16 9.82 1.18
C ARG A 17 2.51 8.57 0.38
N ALA A 18 3.08 7.55 1.04
CA ALA A 18 3.43 6.28 0.42
C ALA A 18 2.19 5.60 -0.19
N VAL A 19 1.10 5.49 0.58
CA VAL A 19 -0.13 4.82 0.13
C VAL A 19 -0.81 5.62 -1.00
N ARG A 20 -0.85 6.95 -0.94
CA ARG A 20 -1.39 7.79 -2.04
C ARG A 20 -0.59 7.64 -3.34
N ARG A 21 0.74 7.54 -3.25
CA ARG A 21 1.59 7.24 -4.42
C ARG A 21 1.26 5.86 -4.99
N LEU A 22 1.11 4.85 -4.13
CA LEU A 22 0.75 3.51 -4.56
C LEU A 22 -0.63 3.48 -5.22
N GLU A 23 -1.66 4.11 -4.65
CA GLU A 23 -2.99 4.21 -5.26
C GLU A 23 -2.94 4.79 -6.68
N ARG A 24 -2.09 5.80 -6.90
CA ARG A 24 -1.89 6.40 -8.23
C ARG A 24 -1.23 5.43 -9.21
N TYR A 25 -0.13 4.80 -8.80
CA TYR A 25 0.70 4.01 -9.72
C TYR A 25 0.23 2.57 -9.91
N LYS A 26 -0.54 2.00 -8.98
CA LYS A 26 -1.04 0.62 -9.09
C LYS A 26 -1.91 0.39 -10.32
N ARG A 27 -2.53 1.47 -10.83
CA ARG A 27 -3.25 1.47 -12.12
C ARG A 27 -2.38 1.06 -13.31
N LEU A 28 -1.08 1.30 -13.23
CA LEU A 28 -0.11 0.99 -14.29
C LEU A 28 0.48 -0.42 -14.17
N MET A 29 0.21 -1.13 -13.07
CA MET A 29 0.86 -2.41 -12.76
C MET A 29 -0.04 -3.63 -13.00
N GLY A 30 -1.36 -3.42 -13.14
CA GLY A 30 -2.30 -4.51 -13.37
C GLY A 30 -3.76 -4.11 -13.14
N PRO A 31 -4.69 -5.08 -13.11
CA PRO A 31 -6.13 -4.82 -12.90
C PRO A 31 -6.44 -4.39 -11.45
N CYS A 32 -5.46 -4.42 -10.56
CA CYS A 32 -5.66 -4.12 -9.15
C CYS A 32 -5.70 -2.61 -8.90
N ARG A 33 -6.68 -2.20 -8.12
CA ARG A 33 -6.94 -0.83 -7.72
C ARG A 33 -6.87 -0.76 -6.21
N LEU A 34 -6.08 0.18 -5.73
CA LEU A 34 -6.19 0.60 -4.34
C LEU A 34 -7.28 1.65 -4.24
N LYS A 35 -8.01 1.63 -3.12
CA LYS A 35 -8.84 2.75 -2.68
C LYS A 35 -8.47 3.07 -1.25
N ILE A 36 -8.09 4.30 -1.02
CA ILE A 36 -7.82 4.82 0.33
C ILE A 36 -9.13 5.42 0.84
N GLN A 37 -9.55 5.02 2.04
CA GLN A 37 -10.60 5.73 2.76
C GLN A 37 -9.95 6.49 3.90
N ASP A 38 -9.97 7.81 3.79
CA ASP A 38 -9.49 8.73 4.82
C ASP A 38 -10.50 8.75 5.98
N GLY A 39 -10.06 8.39 7.18
CA GLY A 39 -10.84 8.33 8.44
C GLY A 39 -9.91 8.21 9.66
N GLU A 40 -10.45 8.12 10.89
CA GLU A 40 -9.64 8.03 12.14
C GLU A 40 -8.68 6.83 12.17
N GLY A 41 -8.90 5.83 11.32
CA GLY A 41 -7.89 4.90 10.87
C GLY A 41 -7.85 4.92 9.34
N SER A 42 -6.69 5.19 8.75
CA SER A 42 -6.55 5.12 7.29
C SER A 42 -6.74 3.67 6.86
N SER A 43 -7.84 3.39 6.16
CA SER A 43 -8.13 2.05 5.66
C SER A 43 -7.82 1.95 4.17
N VAL A 44 -7.20 0.83 3.80
CA VAL A 44 -6.77 0.56 2.44
C VAL A 44 -7.57 -0.62 1.92
N ALA A 45 -8.39 -0.38 0.90
CA ALA A 45 -9.13 -1.43 0.21
C ALA A 45 -8.42 -1.78 -1.10
N CYS A 46 -8.27 -3.08 -1.40
CA CYS A 46 -7.84 -3.58 -2.68
C CYS A 46 -9.02 -4.16 -3.45
N GLN A 47 -9.19 -3.71 -4.70
CA GLN A 47 -10.20 -4.20 -5.62
C GLN A 47 -9.52 -4.66 -6.91
N VAL A 48 -9.86 -5.84 -7.41
CA VAL A 48 -9.36 -6.33 -8.70
C VAL A 48 -10.43 -6.08 -9.75
N GLU A 49 -10.13 -5.31 -10.79
CA GLU A 49 -11.06 -5.09 -11.88
C GLU A 49 -11.45 -6.42 -12.56
N GLY A 50 -12.75 -6.64 -12.71
CA GLY A 50 -13.30 -7.86 -13.30
C GLY A 50 -13.50 -9.04 -12.34
N LEU A 51 -13.10 -8.91 -11.07
CA LEU A 51 -13.27 -9.96 -10.05
C LEU A 51 -13.96 -9.41 -8.78
N PRO A 52 -14.98 -10.10 -8.26
CA PRO A 52 -15.64 -9.68 -7.00
C PRO A 52 -14.71 -9.84 -5.79
N LEU A 53 -13.79 -10.80 -5.84
CA LEU A 53 -12.78 -11.04 -4.82
C LEU A 53 -11.44 -11.37 -5.50
N PRO A 54 -10.30 -10.81 -5.03
CA PRO A 54 -8.99 -11.22 -5.52
C PRO A 54 -8.77 -12.73 -5.36
N PRO A 55 -8.00 -13.36 -6.27
CA PRO A 55 -7.51 -14.72 -6.06
C PRO A 55 -6.80 -14.83 -4.70
N PRO A 56 -7.07 -15.88 -3.89
CA PRO A 56 -6.62 -15.93 -2.48
C PRO A 56 -5.12 -15.77 -2.29
N LEU A 57 -4.31 -16.50 -3.09
CA LEU A 57 -2.84 -16.43 -3.01
C LEU A 57 -2.31 -15.04 -3.36
N TRP A 58 -2.90 -14.39 -4.37
CA TRP A 58 -2.54 -13.04 -4.74
C TRP A 58 -2.90 -12.05 -3.62
N GLY A 59 -4.10 -12.17 -3.06
CA GLY A 59 -4.53 -11.34 -1.92
C GLY A 59 -3.65 -11.48 -0.69
N ILE A 60 -3.20 -12.70 -0.35
CA ILE A 60 -2.28 -12.95 0.76
C ILE A 60 -0.90 -12.34 0.49
N ALA A 61 -0.36 -12.54 -0.70
CA ALA A 61 0.93 -11.96 -1.09
C ALA A 61 0.89 -10.43 -1.03
N GLU A 62 -0.20 -9.84 -1.53
CA GLU A 62 -0.44 -8.40 -1.49
C GLU A 62 -0.48 -7.90 -0.05
N LEU A 63 -1.25 -8.55 0.83
CA LEU A 63 -1.34 -8.22 2.26
C LEU A 63 0.03 -8.28 2.95
N ALA A 64 0.84 -9.30 2.67
CA ALA A 64 2.19 -9.41 3.24
C ALA A 64 3.08 -8.23 2.83
N VAL A 65 3.01 -7.79 1.58
CA VAL A 65 3.72 -6.59 1.10
C VAL A 65 3.25 -5.33 1.82
N TRP A 66 1.93 -5.14 1.97
CA TRP A 66 1.37 -3.98 2.66
C TRP A 66 1.76 -3.92 4.13
N VAL A 67 1.65 -5.05 4.84
CA VAL A 67 2.04 -5.15 6.25
C VAL A 67 3.53 -4.92 6.43
N GLY A 68 4.37 -5.48 5.55
CA GLY A 68 5.82 -5.23 5.56
C GLY A 68 6.15 -3.76 5.31
N LEU A 69 5.48 -3.12 4.36
CA LEU A 69 5.66 -1.70 4.07
C LEU A 69 5.23 -0.82 5.26
N ALA A 70 4.07 -1.09 5.85
CA ALA A 70 3.61 -0.38 7.05
C ALA A 70 4.57 -0.57 8.25
N SER A 71 5.12 -1.77 8.42
CA SER A 71 6.13 -2.05 9.44
C SER A 71 7.45 -1.33 9.17
N SER A 72 7.84 -1.15 7.90
CA SER A 72 9.08 -0.47 7.53
C SER A 72 9.01 1.06 7.62
N ILE A 73 7.82 1.62 7.45
CA ILE A 73 7.52 3.06 7.57
C ILE A 73 7.06 3.40 9.00
N GLY A 74 6.88 2.39 9.86
CA GLY A 74 6.60 2.52 11.29
C GLY A 74 7.73 3.25 12.04
N PRO A 75 7.38 3.88 13.17
CA PRO A 75 7.73 5.25 13.49
C PRO A 75 9.24 5.46 13.61
N THR A 76 9.77 6.49 12.95
CA THR A 76 10.91 7.20 13.53
C THR A 76 10.49 7.63 14.92
N SER A 77 11.05 6.96 15.93
CA SER A 77 10.93 7.30 17.35
C SER A 77 10.98 8.81 17.52
N ASN A 78 10.03 9.38 18.27
CA ASN A 78 10.44 10.44 19.17
C ASN A 78 10.98 9.77 20.44
N PRO A 79 12.29 9.90 20.74
CA PRO A 79 12.84 9.64 22.06
C PRO A 79 12.67 10.88 22.95
N LEU A 80 12.71 10.69 24.29
CA LEU A 80 12.83 11.70 25.35
C LEU A 80 11.54 12.41 25.81
N VAL A 81 10.91 11.88 26.87
CA VAL A 81 10.52 12.52 28.17
C VAL A 81 9.71 11.50 28.98
#